data_AF-A0A093FWI2-F1
#
_entry.id   AF-A0A093FWI2-F1
#
_cell.length_a   1.000
_cell.length_b   1.000
_cell.length_c   1.000
_cell.angle_alpha   90.00
_cell.angle_beta   90.00
_cell.angle_gamma   90.00
#
_symmetry.space_group_name_H-M   'P 1'
#
loop_
_entity.id
_entity.type
_entity.pdbx_description
1 polymer ?
#
loop_
_entity_poly.entity_id
_entity_poly.type
_entity_poly.pdbx_seq_one_letter_code
_entity_poly.pdbx_strand_id
1 'polypeptide(L)' 'RRPETSFLWFTSPYKTLKYILWRRYKWVVILAILLFILLLFLGIFIYAFP' A
#
# COMPACT_ATOMS: atom_id res chain seq x y z
N ARG A 1 -40.43 15.24 6.86
CA ARG A 1 -39.07 15.52 7.35
C ARG A 1 -38.09 14.78 6.46
N ARG A 2 -37.15 15.50 5.84
CA ARG A 2 -36.19 15.00 4.84
C ARG A 2 -35.17 14.07 5.52
N PRO A 3 -34.70 13.02 4.84
CA PRO A 3 -33.79 12.09 5.47
C PRO A 3 -32.41 12.76 5.58
N GLU A 4 -31.82 12.70 6.78
CA GLU A 4 -30.44 13.04 7.12
C GLU A 4 -29.50 12.08 6.37
N THR A 5 -29.52 12.15 5.05
CA THR A 5 -28.84 11.20 4.17
C THR A 5 -27.35 11.51 4.17
N SER A 6 -26.61 10.66 4.89
CA SER A 6 -25.37 10.05 4.40
C SER A 6 -24.12 10.92 4.21
N PHE A 7 -24.18 12.25 4.36
CA PHE A 7 -23.01 13.13 4.16
C PHE A 7 -22.01 13.19 5.33
N LEU A 8 -22.17 12.36 6.36
CA LEU A 8 -21.21 12.25 7.47
C LEU A 8 -19.84 11.69 7.04
N TRP A 9 -19.74 11.03 5.87
CA TRP A 9 -18.43 10.65 5.32
C TRP A 9 -17.59 11.85 4.88
N PHE A 10 -18.23 12.98 4.56
CA PHE A 10 -17.57 14.19 4.06
C PHE A 10 -17.03 15.10 5.17
N THR A 11 -17.40 14.87 6.43
CA THR A 11 -16.95 15.72 7.55
C THR A 11 -15.56 15.34 8.08
N SER A 12 -15.07 14.13 7.76
CA SER A 12 -13.71 13.70 8.15
C SER A 12 -12.98 12.89 7.05
N PRO A 13 -12.89 13.41 5.81
CA PRO A 13 -12.29 12.70 4.67
C PRO A 13 -10.86 12.24 4.97
N TYR A 14 -10.15 12.99 5.82
CA TYR A 14 -8.78 12.69 6.24
C TYR A 14 -8.64 11.36 6.99
N LYS A 15 -9.60 10.99 7.84
CA LYS A 15 -9.53 9.70 8.56
C LYS A 15 -9.80 8.54 7.63
N THR A 16 -10.76 8.67 6.72
CA THR A 16 -11.06 7.62 5.74
C THR A 16 -9.90 7.45 4.74
N LEU A 17 -9.33 8.54 4.24
CA LEU A 17 -8.16 8.50 3.35
C LEU A 17 -6.95 7.87 4.02
N LYS A 18 -6.64 8.23 5.28
CA LYS A 18 -5.56 7.59 6.04
C LYS A 18 -5.79 6.09 6.21
N TYR A 19 -7.04 5.65 6.43
CA TYR A 19 -7.37 4.23 6.58
C TYR A 19 -7.21 3.46 5.26
N ILE A 20 -7.63 4.04 4.13
CA ILE A 20 -7.46 3.45 2.79
C ILE A 20 -5.98 3.40 2.41
N LEU A 21 -5.24 4.50 2.63
CA LEU A 21 -3.79 4.57 2.42
C LEU A 21 -3.07 3.55 3.29
N TRP A 22 -3.37 3.48 4.60
CA TRP A 22 -2.77 2.50 5.51
C TRP A 22 -3.03 1.05 5.10
N ARG A 23 -4.25 0.75 4.63
CA ARG A 23 -4.59 -0.60 4.13
C ARG A 23 -3.85 -0.94 2.85
N ARG A 24 -3.69 0.02 1.91
CA ARG A 24 -2.89 -0.16 0.68
C ARG A 24 -1.38 -0.21 0.96
N TYR A 25 -0.89 0.59 1.90
CA TYR A 25 0.56 0.71 2.17
C TYR A 25 1.16 -0.61 2.65
N LYS A 26 0.42 -1.41 3.41
CA LYS A 26 0.89 -2.76 3.81
C LYS A 26 1.24 -3.62 2.60
N TRP A 27 0.38 -3.64 1.59
CA TRP A 27 0.63 -4.38 0.35
C TRP A 27 1.77 -3.78 -0.48
N VAL A 28 1.89 -2.46 -0.51
CA VAL A 28 3.02 -1.78 -1.18
C VAL A 28 4.34 -2.11 -0.50
N VAL A 29 4.39 -2.11 0.83
CA VAL A 29 5.59 -2.47 1.61
C VAL A 29 5.97 -3.93 1.37
N ILE A 30 4.99 -4.85 1.39
CA ILE A 30 5.24 -6.26 1.08
C ILE A 30 5.79 -6.42 -0.35
N LEU A 31 5.18 -5.75 -1.33
CA LEU A 31 5.64 -5.79 -2.71
C LEU A 31 7.06 -5.23 -2.86
N ALA A 32 7.37 -4.12 -2.19
CA ALA A 32 8.70 -3.51 -2.20
C ALA A 32 9.76 -4.45 -1.60
N ILE A 33 9.46 -5.12 -0.48
CA ILE A 33 10.37 -6.10 0.14
C ILE A 33 10.59 -7.29 -0.80
N LEU A 34 9.51 -7.81 -1.40
CA LEU A 34 9.59 -8.95 -2.32
C LEU A 34 10.42 -8.61 -3.56
N LEU A 35 10.22 -7.41 -4.12
CA LEU A 35 10.97 -6.91 -5.27
C LEU A 35 12.44 -6.69 -4.91
N PHE A 36 12.74 -6.19 -3.72
CA PHE A 36 14.11 -6.03 -3.23
C PHE A 36 14.83 -7.38 -3.11
N ILE A 37 14.17 -8.39 -2.51
CA ILE A 37 14.71 -9.75 -2.42
C ILE A 37 15.00 -10.33 -3.80
N LEU A 38 14.07 -10.17 -4.75
CA LEU A 38 14.24 -10.62 -6.13
C LEU A 38 15.46 -9.98 -6.80
N LEU A 39 15.66 -8.69 -6.57
CA LEU A 39 16.76 -7.90 -7.14
C LEU A 39 18.11 -8.34 -6.55
N LEU A 40 18.19 -8.57 -5.24
CA LEU A 40 19.38 -9.17 -4.62
C LEU A 40 19.67 -10.57 -5.17
N PHE A 41 18.62 -11.40 -5.30
CA PHE A 41 18.78 -12.75 -5.82
C PHE A 41 19.34 -12.74 -7.24
N LEU A 42 18.83 -11.85 -8.09
CA LEU A 42 19.33 -11.67 -9.45
C LEU A 42 20.77 -11.14 -9.48
N GLY A 43 21.11 -10.20 -8.62
CA GLY A 43 22.48 -9.68 -8.51
C GLY A 43 23.49 -10.75 -8.13
N ILE A 44 23.16 -11.58 -7.14
CA ILE A 44 23.99 -12.71 -6.71
C ILE A 44 24.09 -13.75 -7.83
N PHE A 45 22.98 -14.03 -8.52
CA PHE A 45 22.95 -14.99 -9.63
C PHE A 45 23.91 -14.58 -10.75
N ILE A 46 23.89 -13.30 -11.18
CA ILE A 46 24.82 -12.79 -12.20
C ILE A 46 26.26 -12.81 -11.70
N TYR A 47 26.50 -12.45 -10.43
CA TYR A 47 27.85 -12.50 -9.86
C TYR A 47 28.41 -13.93 -9.76
N ALA A 48 27.55 -14.92 -9.57
CA ALA A 48 27.93 -16.33 -9.47
C ALA A 48 28.18 -17.01 -10.83
N PHE A 49 27.84 -16.36 -11.94
CA PHE A 49 28.28 -16.81 -13.26
C PHE A 49 29.78 -16.54 -13.41
N PRO A 50 30.61 -17.58 -13.65
CA PRO A 50 32.05 -17.44 -13.80
C PRO A 50 32.43 -16.71 -15.10
#